data_AF-A0AAU1V4Q0-F1
#
_entry.id   AF-A0AAU1V4Q0-F1
#
_cell.length_a   1.000
_cell.length_b   1.000
_cell.length_c   1.000
_cell.angle_alpha   90.00
_cell.angle_beta   90.00
_cell.angle_gamma   90.00
#
_symmetry.space_group_name_H-M   'P 1'
#
loop_
_entity.id
_entity.type
_entity.pdbx_description
1 polymer ?
#
loop_
_entity_poly.entity_id
_entity_poly.type
_entity_poly.pdbx_seq_one_letter_code
_entity_poly.pdbx_strand_id
1 'polypeptide(L)' 'MRPGSATHVTDFDHRSVALDMVHHTSGSLTVRIPDDPSLVPPGWYTAVATDGSGTSSKARWLRVH' A
#
# COMPACT_ATOMS: atom_id res chain seq x y z
N MET A 1 1.75 -1.40 0.67
CA MET A 1 3.02 -1.92 1.18
C MET A 1 3.90 -2.35 0.03
N ARG A 2 5.18 -1.96 0.02
CA ARG A 2 6.18 -2.45 -0.95
C ARG A 2 6.73 -3.79 -0.45
N PRO A 3 6.89 -4.82 -1.30
CA PRO A 3 7.57 -6.05 -0.91
C PRO A 3 8.99 -5.77 -0.44
N GLY A 4 9.40 -6.42 0.64
CA GLY A 4 10.76 -6.35 1.15
C GLY A 4 11.72 -7.29 0.42
N SER A 5 13.01 -7.00 0.56
CA SER A 5 14.11 -7.86 0.11
C SER A 5 15.20 -7.81 1.18
N ALA A 6 15.29 -8.87 1.98
CA ALA A 6 16.06 -8.84 3.21
C ALA A 6 17.34 -9.69 3.12
N THR A 7 18.46 -9.13 3.58
CA THR A 7 19.72 -9.88 3.81
C THR A 7 20.48 -9.27 4.98
N HIS A 8 21.13 -10.10 5.80
CA HIS A 8 21.93 -9.66 6.96
C HIS A 8 21.22 -8.60 7.82
N VAL A 9 19.97 -8.88 8.23
CA VAL A 9 19.14 -7.99 9.06
C VAL A 9 18.72 -6.68 8.36
N THR A 10 19.03 -6.53 7.08
CA THR A 10 18.82 -5.28 6.33
C THR A 10 17.77 -5.48 5.23
N ASP A 11 16.75 -4.62 5.22
CA ASP A 11 15.71 -4.51 4.18
C ASP A 11 15.45 -3.03 3.89
N PHE A 12 15.88 -2.55 2.72
CA PHE A 12 15.69 -1.16 2.29
C PHE A 12 14.42 -0.97 1.44
N ASP A 13 13.78 -2.06 1.03
CA ASP A 13 12.64 -2.01 0.12
C ASP A 13 11.32 -1.90 0.87
N HIS A 14 11.15 -2.66 1.95
CA HIS A 14 9.86 -2.71 2.65
C HIS A 14 9.47 -1.35 3.22
N ARG A 15 8.31 -0.86 2.78
CA ARG A 15 7.66 0.32 3.32
C ARG A 15 6.14 0.15 3.34
N SER A 16 5.49 0.70 4.37
CA SER A 16 4.05 0.88 4.43
C SER A 16 3.72 2.35 4.23
N VAL A 17 2.75 2.63 3.35
CA VAL A 17 2.31 3.98 3.01
C VAL A 17 0.81 4.02 3.26
N ALA A 18 0.37 4.94 4.11
CA ALA A 18 -1.05 5.20 4.33
C ALA A 18 -1.64 5.87 3.08
N LEU A 19 -2.83 5.43 2.68
CA LEU A 19 -3.54 5.98 1.53
C LEU A 19 -4.81 6.69 2.00
N ASP A 20 -5.03 7.88 1.48
CA ASP A 20 -6.26 8.62 1.74
C ASP A 20 -7.42 7.97 1.01
N MET A 21 -8.50 7.68 1.73
CA MET A 21 -9.76 7.26 1.15
C MET A 21 -10.50 8.50 0.65
N VAL A 22 -10.64 8.64 -0.67
CA VAL A 22 -11.33 9.78 -1.29
C VAL A 22 -12.81 9.51 -1.50
N HIS A 23 -13.20 8.24 -1.63
CA HIS A 23 -14.59 7.84 -1.77
C HIS A 23 -14.81 6.43 -1.26
N HIS A 24 -15.96 6.19 -0.63
CA HIS A 24 -16.37 4.88 -0.13
C HIS A 24 -17.85 4.68 -0.41
N THR A 25 -18.16 3.67 -1.22
CA THR A 25 -19.53 3.20 -1.47
C THR A 25 -19.63 1.73 -1.12
N SER A 26 -20.85 1.20 -1.08
CA SER A 26 -21.07 -0.23 -0.82
C SER A 26 -20.24 -1.08 -1.80
N GLY A 27 -19.20 -1.73 -1.28
CA GLY A 27 -18.31 -2.62 -2.02
C GLY A 27 -17.22 -1.94 -2.86
N SER A 28 -17.08 -0.61 -2.85
CA SER A 28 -16.04 0.10 -3.60
C SER A 28 -15.34 1.15 -2.76
N LEU A 29 -14.01 1.16 -2.87
CA LEU A 29 -13.14 2.13 -2.21
C LEU A 29 -12.24 2.78 -3.25
N THR A 30 -12.27 4.11 -3.30
CA THR A 30 -11.33 4.91 -4.10
C THR A 30 -10.29 5.50 -3.15
N VAL A 31 -9.03 5.30 -3.49
CA VAL A 31 -7.89 5.79 -2.73
C VAL A 31 -7.00 6.68 -3.59
N ARG A 32 -6.29 7.60 -2.95
CA ARG A 32 -5.30 8.45 -3.62
C ARG A 32 -3.89 7.99 -3.26
N ILE A 33 -3.08 7.78 -4.30
CA ILE A 33 -1.64 7.52 -4.15
C ILE A 33 -0.95 8.88 -3.99
N PRO A 34 -0.08 9.07 -2.97
CA PRO A 34 0.73 10.28 -2.86
C PRO A 34 1.57 10.52 -4.12
N ASP A 35 1.64 11.78 -4.57
CA ASP A 35 2.38 12.16 -5.77
C ASP A 35 3.90 12.29 -5.53
N ASP A 36 4.34 12.28 -4.26
CA ASP A 36 5.76 12.38 -3.90
C ASP A 36 6.49 11.03 -4.13
N PRO A 37 7.38 10.94 -5.13
CA PRO A 37 8.07 9.69 -5.46
C PRO A 37 9.10 9.29 -4.40
N SER A 38 9.50 10.19 -3.50
CA SER A 38 10.36 9.85 -2.36
C SER A 38 9.61 9.01 -1.32
N LEU A 39 8.30 9.26 -1.17
CA LEU A 39 7.40 8.48 -0.32
C LEU A 39 6.96 7.19 -1.02
N VAL A 40 6.62 7.27 -2.31
CA VAL A 40 6.14 6.13 -3.10
C VAL A 40 7.00 5.92 -4.35
N PRO A 41 8.20 5.33 -4.23
CA PRO A 41 9.03 5.04 -5.40
C PRO A 41 8.31 4.09 -6.37
N PRO A 42 8.50 4.24 -7.69
CA PRO A 42 7.94 3.33 -8.68
C PRO A 42 8.25 1.87 -8.37
N GLY A 43 7.29 0.99 -8.63
CA GLY A 43 7.42 -0.43 -8.29
C GLY A 43 6.09 -1.15 -8.03
N TRP A 44 6.22 -2.41 -7.62
CA TRP A 44 5.08 -3.21 -7.18
C TRP A 44 4.76 -2.95 -5.71
N TYR A 45 3.47 -2.82 -5.42
CA TYR A 45 2.93 -2.68 -4.08
C TYR A 45 1.77 -3.65 -3.89
N THR A 46 1.56 -4.07 -2.65
CA THR A 46 0.31 -4.67 -2.19
C THR A 46 -0.55 -3.61 -1.51
N ALA A 47 -1.84 -3.54 -1.85
CA ALA A 47 -2.84 -2.78 -1.12
C ALA A 47 -3.72 -3.72 -0.29
N VAL A 48 -3.96 -3.31 0.96
CA VAL A 48 -4.88 -3.97 1.89
C VAL A 48 -5.81 -2.90 2.45
N ALA A 49 -7.08 -3.24 2.61
CA ALA A 49 -8.03 -2.44 3.36
C ALA A 49 -8.20 -3.06 4.74
N THR A 50 -8.30 -2.24 5.77
CA THR A 50 -8.50 -2.68 7.15
C THR A 50 -9.81 -2.10 7.66
N ASP A 51 -10.67 -2.93 8.23
CA ASP A 51 -11.95 -2.48 8.80
C ASP A 51 -11.79 -1.91 10.22
N GLY A 52 -12.89 -1.40 10.80
CA GLY A 52 -12.89 -0.81 12.14
C GLY A 52 -12.57 -1.79 13.28
N SER A 53 -12.55 -3.09 13.02
CA SER A 53 -12.12 -4.12 13.97
C SER A 53 -10.64 -4.49 13.83
N GLY A 54 -9.94 -3.91 12.84
CA GLY A 54 -8.55 -4.23 12.52
C GLY A 54 -8.40 -5.43 11.57
N THR A 55 -9.49 -5.97 11.02
CA THR A 55 -9.43 -7.10 10.09
C THR A 55 -8.98 -6.62 8.71
N SER A 56 -7.94 -7.25 8.17
CA SER A 56 -7.37 -6.90 6.86
C SER A 56 -7.94 -7.76 5.74
N SER A 57 -8.14 -7.15 4.58
CA SER A 57 -8.53 -7.84 3.36
C SER A 57 -7.40 -8.73 2.81
N LYS A 58 -7.73 -9.59 1.84
CA LYS A 58 -6.70 -10.14 0.95
C LYS A 58 -5.99 -9.00 0.21
N ALA A 59 -4.67 -9.12 0.07
CA ALA A 59 -3.85 -8.15 -0.64
C ALA A 59 -4.18 -8.11 -2.15
N ARG A 60 -4.14 -6.91 -2.73
CA ARG A 60 -4.20 -6.69 -4.18
C ARG A 60 -2.88 -6.12 -4.66
N TRP A 61 -2.35 -6.63 -5.78
CA TRP A 61 -1.14 -6.10 -6.40
C TRP A 61 -1.45 -4.85 -7.22
N LEU A 62 -0.59 -3.85 -7.09
CA LEU A 62 -0.64 -2.57 -7.78
C LEU A 62 0.74 -2.25 -8.34
N ARG A 63 0.79 -1.69 -9.55
CA ARG A 63 2.03 -1.15 -10.13
C ARG A 63 1.96 0.38 -10.10
N VAL A 64 2.92 1.00 -9.43
CA VAL A 64 3.16 2.45 -9.47
C VAL A 64 4.22 2.71 -10.53
N HIS A 65 3.95 3.65 -11.43
CA HIS A 65 4.80 4.02 -12.57
C HIS A 65 5.55 5.31 -12.27
#